data_AF-A0A523V8B5-F1
#
_entry.id   AF-A0A523V8B5-F1
#
_cell.length_a   1.000
_cell.length_b   1.000
_cell.length_c   1.000
_cell.angle_alpha   90.00
_cell.angle_beta   90.00
_cell.angle_gamma   90.00
#
_symmetry.space_group_name_H-M   'P 1'
#
loop_
_entity.id
_entity.type
_entity.pdbx_description
1 polymer ?
#
loop_
_entity_poly.entity_id
_entity_poly.type
_entity_poly.pdbx_seq_one_letter_code
_entity_poly.pdbx_strand_id
1 'polypeptide(L)'
;MWATSIGFFILWLALAMWVYFDATERGKGSIGWALAMFFVGWALVPLILYLIFRDIGARTAVAPGAGRRQYLYIVSFVGFATLVIGLSLLISTSIARVISEDAIGDEGYRQALASSVTAIIIGGAVRVYHWLRAERRLSSIAEDEEFRATFFLHRTYLYTLFGVSWIIAFLSGMWLLGVGLANAFAVEDVEPVGWLPALGPLVVALLAVGTHQLFSFETTSYKQLLSRFEAIPAPAVIGVSAAAEAQPAPAPPPAARAPAGTTERRFCSHCGARVEADDVFCSSCGEGLRSR
;
A
#
# COMPACT_ATOMS: atom_id res chain seq x y z
N MET A 1 -9.99 11.13 -25.60
CA MET A 1 -10.88 10.91 -24.43
C MET A 1 -10.48 9.72 -23.55
N TRP A 2 -9.84 8.67 -24.08
CA TRP A 2 -9.47 7.49 -23.27
C TRP A 2 -8.36 7.74 -22.22
N ALA A 3 -7.37 8.60 -22.52
CA ALA A 3 -6.27 8.92 -21.60
C ALA A 3 -6.75 9.61 -20.30
N THR A 4 -7.76 10.47 -20.39
CA THR A 4 -8.36 11.16 -19.23
C THR A 4 -9.11 10.20 -18.31
N SER A 5 -9.77 9.16 -18.84
CA SER A 5 -10.44 8.15 -18.02
C SER A 5 -9.45 7.26 -17.26
N ILE A 6 -8.29 6.94 -17.86
CA ILE A 6 -7.25 6.13 -17.21
C ILE A 6 -6.61 6.91 -16.05
N GLY A 7 -6.26 8.18 -16.26
CA GLY A 7 -5.71 9.03 -15.20
C GLY A 7 -6.66 9.20 -14.02
N PHE A 8 -7.95 9.41 -14.30
CA PHE A 8 -9.00 9.48 -13.27
C PHE A 8 -9.15 8.16 -12.51
N PHE A 9 -9.10 7.02 -13.21
CA PHE A 9 -9.19 5.69 -12.58
C PHE A 9 -7.99 5.38 -11.67
N ILE A 10 -6.78 5.83 -12.04
CA ILE A 10 -5.58 5.66 -11.22
C ILE A 10 -5.63 6.53 -9.97
N LEU A 11 -6.04 7.80 -10.12
CA LEU A 11 -6.26 8.69 -8.99
C LEU A 11 -7.30 8.09 -8.03
N TRP A 12 -8.38 7.52 -8.58
CA TRP A 12 -9.42 6.85 -7.82
C TRP A 12 -8.90 5.61 -7.07
N LEU A 13 -8.14 4.73 -7.73
CA LEU A 13 -7.51 3.57 -7.08
C LEU A 13 -6.53 3.98 -5.98
N ALA A 14 -5.71 5.02 -6.23
CA ALA A 14 -4.78 5.53 -5.23
C ALA A 14 -5.51 6.09 -3.99
N LEU A 15 -6.65 6.75 -4.19
CA LEU A 15 -7.48 7.30 -3.12
C LEU A 15 -8.21 6.21 -2.33
N ALA A 16 -8.75 5.20 -3.01
CA ALA A 16 -9.33 4.01 -2.38
C ALA A 16 -8.28 3.23 -1.57
N MET A 17 -7.07 3.11 -2.11
CA MET A 17 -5.95 2.47 -1.44
C MET A 17 -5.48 3.28 -0.22
N TRP A 18 -5.46 4.62 -0.30
CA TRP A 18 -5.19 5.49 0.86
C TRP A 18 -6.22 5.30 1.98
N VAL A 19 -7.52 5.27 1.65
CA VAL A 19 -8.60 5.00 2.61
C VAL A 19 -8.45 3.61 3.23
N TYR A 20 -8.08 2.60 2.44
CA TYR A 20 -7.81 1.26 2.95
C TYR A 20 -6.62 1.23 3.92
N PHE A 21 -5.50 1.87 3.58
CA PHE A 21 -4.33 1.94 4.46
C PHE A 21 -4.65 2.65 5.77
N ASP A 22 -5.34 3.79 5.69
CA ASP A 22 -5.80 4.55 6.85
C ASP A 22 -6.77 3.74 7.73
N ALA A 23 -7.64 2.95 7.11
CA ALA A 23 -8.52 2.01 7.80
C ALA A 23 -7.72 0.91 8.52
N THR A 24 -6.70 0.33 7.86
CA THR A 24 -5.87 -0.73 8.46
C THR A 24 -5.02 -0.25 9.64
N GLU A 25 -4.51 0.99 9.61
CA GLU A 25 -3.79 1.58 10.74
C GLU A 25 -4.70 1.81 11.96
N ARG A 26 -6.02 1.93 11.76
CA ARG A 26 -7.00 2.21 12.83
C ARG A 26 -7.71 0.96 13.37
N GLY A 27 -7.40 -0.24 12.90
CA GLY A 27 -7.91 -1.52 13.43
C GLY A 27 -9.13 -2.11 12.70
N LYS A 28 -9.46 -3.38 13.02
CA LYS A 28 -10.33 -4.31 12.24
C LYS A 28 -11.77 -3.83 11.95
N GLY A 29 -12.30 -2.86 12.71
CA GLY A 29 -13.67 -2.36 12.54
C GLY A 29 -13.92 -1.57 11.24
N SER A 30 -12.87 -1.16 10.55
CA SER A 30 -12.91 -0.28 9.38
C SER A 30 -12.94 -1.01 8.02
N ILE A 31 -12.68 -2.32 7.99
CA ILE A 31 -12.55 -3.11 6.74
C ILE A 31 -13.90 -3.23 6.01
N GLY A 32 -15.00 -3.47 6.74
CA GLY A 32 -16.34 -3.48 6.17
C GLY A 32 -16.77 -2.10 5.64
N TRP A 33 -16.26 -1.04 6.25
CA TRP A 33 -16.45 0.34 5.81
C TRP A 33 -15.67 0.66 4.53
N ALA A 34 -14.40 0.24 4.40
CA ALA A 34 -13.61 0.46 3.19
C ALA A 34 -14.20 -0.26 1.96
N LEU A 35 -14.77 -1.46 2.15
CA LEU A 35 -15.49 -2.18 1.11
C LEU A 35 -16.81 -1.50 0.73
N ALA A 36 -17.59 -1.01 1.71
CA ALA A 36 -18.79 -0.20 1.43
C ALA A 36 -18.44 1.11 0.69
N MET A 37 -17.30 1.72 1.00
CA MET A 37 -16.79 2.94 0.34
C MET A 37 -16.38 2.72 -1.12
N PHE A 38 -15.89 1.53 -1.47
CA PHE A 38 -15.54 1.13 -2.83
C PHE A 38 -16.77 1.09 -3.75
N PHE A 39 -17.93 0.67 -3.22
CA PHE A 39 -19.18 0.55 -3.98
C PHE A 39 -20.06 1.82 -3.94
N VAL A 40 -19.94 2.67 -2.91
CA VAL A 40 -20.78 3.88 -2.72
C VAL A 40 -20.03 5.20 -3.06
N GLY A 41 -18.76 5.09 -3.47
CA GLY A 41 -17.78 6.19 -3.58
C GLY A 41 -18.11 7.34 -4.55
N TRP A 42 -19.21 7.34 -5.28
CA TRP A 42 -19.59 8.49 -6.13
C TRP A 42 -20.33 9.59 -5.37
N ALA A 43 -21.12 9.26 -4.33
CA ALA A 43 -21.94 10.24 -3.60
C ALA A 43 -21.37 10.63 -2.21
N LEU A 44 -20.49 9.81 -1.64
CA LEU A 44 -20.05 9.96 -0.25
C LEU A 44 -18.73 10.72 -0.08
N VAL A 45 -17.95 11.01 -1.13
CA VAL A 45 -16.66 11.73 -1.00
C VAL A 45 -16.76 13.06 -0.21
N PRO A 46 -17.79 13.90 -0.41
CA PRO A 46 -17.98 15.11 0.42
C PRO A 46 -18.38 14.79 1.88
N LEU A 47 -19.19 13.74 2.09
CA LEU A 47 -19.61 13.30 3.43
C LEU A 47 -18.46 12.64 4.20
N ILE A 48 -17.54 11.97 3.50
CA ILE A 48 -16.33 11.33 4.05
C ILE A 48 -15.32 12.39 4.48
N LEU A 49 -15.07 13.42 3.68
CA LEU A 49 -14.27 14.57 4.14
C LEU A 49 -14.89 15.17 5.40
N TYR A 50 -16.21 15.36 5.41
CA TYR A 50 -16.95 15.86 6.57
C TYR A 50 -16.84 14.96 7.81
N LEU A 51 -16.93 13.63 7.67
CA LEU A 51 -16.82 12.68 8.77
C LEU A 51 -15.36 12.44 9.24
N ILE A 52 -14.38 12.47 8.33
CA ILE A 52 -12.95 12.39 8.67
C ILE A 52 -12.53 13.63 9.45
N PHE A 53 -12.96 14.84 9.06
CA PHE A 53 -12.69 16.06 9.83
C PHE A 53 -13.41 16.06 11.19
N ARG A 54 -14.60 15.46 11.28
CA ARG A 54 -15.38 15.35 12.52
C ARG A 54 -14.73 14.44 13.57
N ASP A 55 -14.04 13.36 13.16
CA ASP A 55 -13.39 12.40 14.08
C ASP A 55 -11.94 12.78 14.49
N ILE A 56 -11.41 13.91 14.01
CA ILE A 56 -10.07 14.40 14.43
C ILE A 56 -10.08 14.91 15.87
N GLY A 57 -11.24 15.18 16.46
CA GLY A 57 -11.36 15.63 17.85
C GLY A 57 -11.01 14.59 18.93
N ALA A 58 -10.84 13.31 18.59
CA ALA A 58 -10.75 12.22 19.59
C ALA A 58 -9.50 11.31 19.52
N ARG A 59 -8.48 11.63 18.70
CA ARG A 59 -7.38 10.69 18.43
C ARG A 59 -6.20 10.80 19.39
N THR A 60 -5.67 9.65 19.78
CA THR A 60 -4.33 9.50 20.34
C THR A 60 -3.27 9.98 19.34
N ALA A 61 -2.17 10.54 19.85
CA ALA A 61 -1.11 11.12 19.02
C ALA A 61 -0.58 10.09 18.01
N VAL A 62 -0.69 10.40 16.71
CA VAL A 62 -0.12 9.56 15.63
C VAL A 62 1.38 9.47 15.87
N ALA A 63 1.91 8.23 15.89
CA ALA A 63 3.33 8.01 16.09
C ALA A 63 4.14 8.87 15.09
N PRO A 64 5.12 9.66 15.57
CA PRO A 64 5.89 10.54 14.70
C PRO A 64 6.48 9.75 13.53
N GLY A 65 6.35 10.30 12.32
CA GLY A 65 6.88 9.67 11.10
C GLY A 65 5.92 8.76 10.31
N ALA A 66 4.66 8.58 10.73
CA ALA A 66 3.67 7.80 9.98
C ALA A 66 3.47 8.29 8.53
N GLY A 67 3.29 9.60 8.33
CA GLY A 67 3.12 10.17 6.99
C GLY A 67 4.31 9.91 6.06
N ARG A 68 5.53 9.92 6.60
CA ARG A 68 6.74 9.62 5.81
C ARG A 68 6.78 8.16 5.35
N ARG A 69 6.24 7.22 6.13
CA ARG A 69 6.15 5.80 5.77
C ARG A 69 5.14 5.60 4.64
N GLN A 70 3.94 6.13 4.80
CA GLN A 70 2.87 6.05 3.79
C GLN A 70 3.29 6.67 2.45
N TYR A 71 3.97 7.82 2.49
CA TYR A 71 4.49 8.49 1.28
C TYR A 71 5.35 7.57 0.41
N LEU A 72 6.26 6.79 1.00
CA LEU A 72 7.14 5.90 0.24
C LEU A 72 6.35 4.84 -0.54
N TYR A 73 5.33 4.24 0.07
CA TYR A 73 4.49 3.22 -0.59
C TYR A 73 3.57 3.84 -1.64
N ILE A 74 3.00 5.02 -1.38
CA ILE A 74 2.14 5.73 -2.34
C ILE A 74 2.94 6.08 -3.59
N VAL A 75 4.13 6.68 -3.45
CA VAL A 75 4.96 7.04 -4.61
C VAL A 75 5.45 5.80 -5.35
N SER A 76 5.82 4.74 -4.63
CA SER A 76 6.18 3.46 -5.25
C SER A 76 5.01 2.87 -6.06
N PHE A 77 3.78 2.98 -5.54
CA PHE A 77 2.58 2.53 -6.25
C PHE A 77 2.29 3.36 -7.49
N VAL A 78 2.43 4.70 -7.43
CA VAL A 78 2.27 5.57 -8.61
C VAL A 78 3.31 5.22 -9.68
N GLY A 79 4.56 4.98 -9.28
CA GLY A 79 5.59 4.49 -10.20
C GLY A 79 5.20 3.17 -10.85
N PHE A 80 4.67 2.23 -10.07
CA PHE A 80 4.15 0.98 -10.59
C PHE A 80 2.98 1.16 -11.58
N ALA A 81 1.97 1.96 -11.23
CA ALA A 81 0.84 2.20 -12.11
C ALA A 81 1.30 2.81 -13.45
N THR A 82 2.24 3.76 -13.41
CA THR A 82 2.85 4.37 -14.59
C THR A 82 3.60 3.34 -15.46
N LEU A 83 4.36 2.44 -14.82
CA LEU A 83 5.04 1.33 -15.50
C LEU A 83 4.05 0.42 -16.23
N VAL A 84 2.94 0.06 -15.57
CA VAL A 84 1.90 -0.80 -16.16
C VAL A 84 1.23 -0.13 -17.35
N ILE A 85 0.87 1.16 -17.25
CA ILE A 85 0.33 1.91 -18.39
C ILE A 85 1.30 1.89 -19.57
N GLY A 86 2.59 2.16 -19.31
CA GLY A 86 3.62 2.13 -20.34
C GLY A 86 3.72 0.78 -21.03
N LEU A 87 3.71 -0.32 -20.26
CA LEU A 87 3.69 -1.68 -20.79
C LEU A 87 2.43 -1.97 -21.62
N SER A 88 1.25 -1.59 -21.14
CA SER A 88 -0.01 -1.77 -21.86
C SER A 88 -0.03 -1.01 -23.19
N LEU A 89 0.47 0.23 -23.21
CA LEU A 89 0.59 1.03 -24.44
C LEU A 89 1.59 0.41 -25.41
N LEU A 90 2.74 -0.07 -24.93
CA LEU A 90 3.75 -0.72 -25.75
C LEU A 90 3.19 -1.97 -26.44
N ILE A 91 2.48 -2.81 -25.69
CA ILE A 91 1.86 -4.03 -26.20
C ILE A 91 0.78 -3.69 -27.23
N SER A 92 -0.13 -2.77 -26.89
CA SER A 92 -1.23 -2.38 -27.77
C SER A 92 -0.74 -1.78 -29.09
N THR A 93 0.26 -0.89 -29.04
CA THR A 93 0.85 -0.27 -30.24
C THR A 93 1.60 -1.27 -31.11
N SER A 94 2.30 -2.23 -30.49
CA SER A 94 2.99 -3.30 -31.22
C SER A 94 1.99 -4.21 -31.93
N ILE A 95 0.90 -4.60 -31.26
CA ILE A 95 -0.16 -5.43 -31.85
C ILE A 95 -0.85 -4.69 -33.00
N ALA A 96 -1.20 -3.42 -32.81
CA ALA A 96 -1.84 -2.63 -33.84
C ALA A 96 -0.97 -2.53 -35.11
N ARG A 97 0.35 -2.37 -34.95
CA ARG A 97 1.30 -2.35 -36.08
C ARG A 97 1.39 -3.70 -36.80
N VAL A 98 1.27 -4.81 -36.08
CA VAL A 98 1.33 -6.16 -36.67
C VAL A 98 0.05 -6.51 -37.41
N ILE A 99 -1.12 -6.09 -36.90
CA ILE A 99 -2.42 -6.46 -37.49
C ILE A 99 -2.80 -5.55 -38.66
N SER A 100 -2.40 -4.27 -38.62
CA SER A 100 -2.75 -3.33 -39.67
C SER A 100 -1.55 -2.47 -40.05
N GLU A 101 -0.97 -2.79 -41.20
CA GLU A 101 0.14 -2.01 -41.77
C GLU A 101 -0.27 -0.54 -42.02
N ASP A 102 -1.55 -0.30 -42.30
CA ASP A 102 -2.09 1.03 -42.65
C ASP A 102 -2.81 1.77 -41.50
N ALA A 103 -3.23 1.12 -40.41
CA ALA A 103 -4.05 1.77 -39.38
C ALA A 103 -3.32 2.87 -38.59
N ILE A 104 -2.00 2.77 -38.49
CA ILE A 104 -1.18 3.74 -37.77
C ILE A 104 -0.06 4.19 -38.70
N GLY A 105 -0.17 5.43 -39.20
CA GLY A 105 0.91 6.06 -39.93
C GLY A 105 2.20 6.10 -39.10
N ASP A 106 3.36 6.06 -39.76
CA ASP A 106 4.67 5.89 -39.11
C ASP A 106 4.92 6.89 -37.98
N GLU A 107 4.43 8.12 -38.12
CA GLU A 107 4.57 9.16 -37.07
C GLU A 107 3.75 8.85 -35.82
N GLY A 108 2.52 8.34 -35.98
CA GLY A 108 1.68 7.93 -34.86
C GLY A 108 2.28 6.74 -34.10
N TYR A 109 2.87 5.79 -34.82
CA TYR A 109 3.54 4.64 -34.21
C TYR A 109 4.76 5.09 -33.40
N ARG A 110 5.61 5.95 -33.97
CA ARG A 110 6.81 6.49 -33.29
C ARG A 110 6.44 7.25 -32.02
N GLN A 111 5.42 8.10 -32.07
CA GLN A 111 4.96 8.85 -30.89
C GLN A 111 4.44 7.92 -29.79
N ALA A 112 3.62 6.92 -30.15
CA ALA A 112 3.06 5.97 -29.21
C ALA A 112 4.14 5.05 -28.60
N LEU A 113 5.12 4.65 -29.39
CA LEU A 113 6.31 3.92 -28.93
C LEU A 113 7.15 4.76 -27.97
N ALA A 114 7.45 6.02 -28.31
CA ALA A 114 8.24 6.91 -27.47
C ALA A 114 7.57 7.17 -26.11
N SER A 115 6.25 7.42 -26.09
CA SER A 115 5.48 7.65 -24.87
C SER A 115 5.41 6.41 -23.98
N SER A 116 5.19 5.22 -24.56
CA SER A 116 5.16 3.96 -23.81
C SER A 116 6.52 3.62 -23.19
N VAL A 117 7.61 3.73 -23.97
CA VAL A 117 8.98 3.53 -23.48
C VAL A 117 9.32 4.53 -22.36
N THR A 118 8.96 5.80 -22.52
CA THR A 118 9.19 6.83 -21.50
C THR A 118 8.46 6.50 -20.20
N ALA A 119 7.18 6.11 -20.27
CA ALA A 119 6.40 5.71 -19.11
C ALA A 119 6.98 4.48 -18.40
N ILE A 120 7.49 3.50 -19.15
CA ILE A 120 8.16 2.31 -18.61
C ILE A 120 9.42 2.71 -17.83
N ILE A 121 10.28 3.54 -18.43
CA ILE A 121 11.55 3.96 -17.83
C ILE A 121 11.29 4.75 -16.54
N ILE A 122 10.44 5.78 -16.62
CA ILE A 122 10.13 6.65 -15.47
C ILE A 122 9.42 5.86 -14.38
N GLY A 123 8.35 5.12 -14.73
CA GLY A 123 7.58 4.33 -13.77
C GLY A 123 8.42 3.25 -13.09
N GLY A 124 9.23 2.53 -13.87
CA GLY A 124 10.16 1.52 -13.38
C GLY A 124 11.20 2.11 -12.42
N ALA A 125 11.85 3.21 -12.80
CA ALA A 125 12.86 3.86 -11.97
C ALA A 125 12.27 4.37 -10.65
N VAL A 126 11.12 5.05 -10.69
CA VAL A 126 10.44 5.57 -9.49
C VAL A 126 10.05 4.44 -8.56
N ARG A 127 9.44 3.37 -9.10
CA ARG A 127 9.04 2.19 -8.31
C ARG A 127 10.24 1.54 -7.65
N VAL A 128 11.27 1.19 -8.42
CA VAL A 128 12.45 0.46 -7.92
C VAL A 128 13.16 1.28 -6.84
N TYR A 129 13.36 2.58 -7.06
CA TYR A 129 14.01 3.45 -6.08
C TYR A 129 13.24 3.51 -4.76
N HIS A 130 11.92 3.75 -4.80
CA HIS A 130 11.10 3.86 -3.59
C HIS A 130 10.90 2.51 -2.90
N TRP A 131 10.78 1.42 -3.65
CA TRP A 131 10.71 0.06 -3.12
C TRP A 131 11.97 -0.31 -2.34
N LEU A 132 13.16 -0.16 -2.96
CA LEU A 132 14.43 -0.49 -2.31
C LEU A 132 14.69 0.39 -1.08
N ARG A 133 14.17 1.62 -1.07
CA ARG A 133 14.25 2.51 0.09
C ARG A 133 13.30 2.06 1.20
N ALA A 134 12.09 1.64 0.87
CA ALA A 134 11.13 1.10 1.83
C ALA A 134 11.63 -0.20 2.46
N GLU A 135 12.20 -1.10 1.66
CA GLU A 135 12.76 -2.38 2.12
C GLU A 135 13.95 -2.18 3.05
N ARG A 136 14.93 -1.33 2.66
CA ARG A 136 16.06 -0.99 3.53
C ARG A 136 15.61 -0.40 4.86
N ARG A 137 14.59 0.48 4.83
CA ARG A 137 14.04 1.06 6.06
C ARG A 137 13.37 0.01 6.94
N LEU A 138 12.58 -0.90 6.36
CA LEU A 138 11.94 -1.97 7.11
C LEU A 138 12.97 -2.87 7.80
N SER A 139 14.07 -3.20 7.12
CA SER A 139 15.16 -3.99 7.70
C SER A 139 15.94 -3.27 8.81
N SER A 140 15.99 -1.94 8.80
CA SER A 140 16.76 -1.16 9.77
C SER A 140 16.01 -0.82 11.06
N ILE A 141 14.69 -1.06 11.13
CA ILE A 141 13.90 -0.73 12.33
C ILE A 141 14.21 -1.74 13.44
N ALA A 142 14.74 -1.26 14.56
CA ALA A 142 15.02 -2.06 15.75
C ALA A 142 13.80 -2.18 16.67
N GLU A 143 13.00 -1.13 16.79
CA GLU A 143 11.83 -1.08 17.67
C GLU A 143 10.68 -1.96 17.17
N ASP A 144 10.21 -2.88 18.02
CA ASP A 144 9.19 -3.86 17.65
C ASP A 144 7.84 -3.24 17.29
N GLU A 145 7.47 -2.13 17.93
CA GLU A 145 6.22 -1.42 17.64
C GLU A 145 6.25 -0.73 16.27
N GLU A 146 7.33 0.02 15.97
CA GLU A 146 7.50 0.63 14.65
C GLU A 146 7.66 -0.43 13.55
N PHE A 147 8.37 -1.52 13.84
CA PHE A 147 8.55 -2.64 12.91
C PHE A 147 7.20 -3.24 12.54
N ARG A 148 6.37 -3.55 13.54
CA ARG A 148 5.03 -4.13 13.35
C ARG A 148 4.13 -3.23 12.51
N ALA A 149 4.08 -1.93 12.79
CA ALA A 149 3.30 -0.98 11.99
C ALA A 149 3.79 -0.90 10.53
N THR A 150 5.11 -0.83 10.33
CA THR A 150 5.72 -0.73 9.00
C THR A 150 5.57 -2.05 8.21
N PHE A 151 5.66 -3.19 8.88
CA PHE A 151 5.45 -4.51 8.29
C PHE A 151 4.02 -4.68 7.78
N PHE A 152 3.01 -4.23 8.53
CA PHE A 152 1.63 -4.24 8.06
C PHE A 152 1.44 -3.40 6.79
N LEU A 153 1.98 -2.17 6.76
CA LEU A 153 1.93 -1.33 5.55
C LEU A 153 2.61 -2.01 4.36
N HIS A 154 3.78 -2.62 4.58
CA HIS A 154 4.53 -3.34 3.56
C HIS A 154 3.72 -4.51 2.97
N ARG A 155 3.15 -5.35 3.84
CA ARG A 155 2.33 -6.51 3.46
C ARG A 155 1.08 -6.07 2.70
N THR A 156 0.39 -5.05 3.19
CA THR A 156 -0.79 -4.51 2.52
C THR A 156 -0.42 -3.97 1.13
N TYR A 157 0.66 -3.18 1.02
CA TYR A 157 1.14 -2.67 -0.27
C TYR A 157 1.41 -3.81 -1.26
N LEU A 158 2.08 -4.88 -0.83
CA LEU A 158 2.33 -6.04 -1.68
C LEU A 158 1.04 -6.67 -2.17
N TYR A 159 0.08 -6.91 -1.28
CA TYR A 159 -1.22 -7.48 -1.66
C TYR A 159 -1.99 -6.58 -2.61
N THR A 160 -2.00 -5.27 -2.39
CA THR A 160 -2.66 -4.36 -3.33
C THR A 160 -1.96 -4.35 -4.68
N LEU A 161 -0.62 -4.34 -4.69
CA LEU A 161 0.14 -4.37 -5.92
C LEU A 161 -0.15 -5.64 -6.71
N PHE A 162 -0.18 -6.80 -6.06
CA PHE A 162 -0.53 -8.06 -6.71
C PHE A 162 -1.97 -8.08 -7.20
N GLY A 163 -2.93 -7.67 -6.36
CA GLY A 163 -4.35 -7.59 -6.75
C GLY A 163 -4.56 -6.71 -7.98
N VAL A 164 -3.99 -5.50 -8.00
CA VAL A 164 -4.09 -4.57 -9.13
C VAL A 164 -3.38 -5.11 -10.37
N SER A 165 -2.15 -5.63 -10.24
CA SER A 165 -1.41 -6.24 -11.36
C SER A 165 -2.23 -7.33 -12.03
N TRP A 166 -2.83 -8.18 -11.21
CA TRP A 166 -3.61 -9.32 -11.64
C TRP A 166 -4.91 -8.91 -12.31
N ILE A 167 -5.64 -7.91 -11.78
CA ILE A 167 -6.85 -7.37 -12.42
C ILE A 167 -6.51 -6.81 -13.80
N ILE A 168 -5.43 -6.05 -13.91
CA ILE A 168 -5.00 -5.46 -15.19
C ILE A 168 -4.60 -6.55 -16.19
N ALA A 169 -3.78 -7.52 -15.77
CA ALA A 169 -3.39 -8.64 -16.60
C ALA A 169 -4.60 -9.44 -17.07
N PHE A 170 -5.56 -9.65 -16.18
CA PHE A 170 -6.80 -10.36 -16.47
C PHE A 170 -7.66 -9.63 -17.51
N LEU A 171 -7.96 -8.35 -17.28
CA LEU A 171 -8.76 -7.54 -18.22
C LEU A 171 -8.06 -7.41 -19.58
N SER A 172 -6.74 -7.21 -19.59
CA SER A 172 -5.95 -7.13 -20.82
C SER A 172 -5.93 -8.46 -21.57
N GLY A 173 -5.75 -9.57 -20.86
CA GLY A 173 -5.75 -10.92 -21.44
C GLY A 173 -7.10 -11.30 -22.03
N MET A 174 -8.20 -10.98 -21.34
CA MET A 174 -9.54 -11.17 -21.86
C MET A 174 -9.78 -10.39 -23.14
N TRP A 175 -9.40 -9.11 -23.16
CA TRP A 175 -9.54 -8.27 -24.34
C TRP A 175 -8.78 -8.86 -25.53
N LEU A 176 -7.51 -9.21 -25.33
CA LEU A 176 -6.67 -9.79 -26.38
C LEU A 176 -7.20 -11.12 -26.90
N LEU A 177 -7.66 -12.00 -26.00
CA LEU A 177 -8.23 -13.28 -26.38
C LEU A 177 -9.53 -13.11 -27.16
N GLY A 178 -10.40 -12.18 -26.74
CA GLY A 178 -11.63 -11.85 -27.46
C GLY A 178 -11.37 -11.37 -28.89
N VAL A 179 -10.42 -10.44 -29.05
CA VAL A 179 -10.00 -9.95 -30.38
C VAL A 179 -9.39 -11.08 -31.22
N GLY A 180 -8.52 -11.91 -30.63
CA GLY A 180 -7.89 -13.02 -31.32
C GLY A 180 -8.89 -14.08 -31.80
N LEU A 181 -9.87 -14.43 -30.96
CA LEU A 181 -10.92 -15.39 -31.30
C LEU A 181 -11.88 -14.82 -32.34
N ALA A 182 -12.29 -13.56 -32.22
CA ALA A 182 -13.15 -12.91 -33.21
C ALA A 182 -12.48 -12.94 -34.61
N ASN A 183 -11.19 -12.63 -34.68
CA ASN A 183 -10.40 -12.72 -35.91
C ASN A 183 -10.30 -14.17 -36.42
N ALA A 184 -10.04 -15.14 -35.54
CA ALA A 184 -9.88 -16.54 -35.92
C ALA A 184 -11.17 -17.16 -36.49
N PHE A 185 -12.34 -16.71 -36.02
CA PHE A 185 -13.64 -17.20 -36.47
C PHE A 185 -14.33 -16.29 -37.49
N ALA A 186 -13.67 -15.21 -37.93
CA ALA A 186 -14.23 -14.19 -38.82
C ALA A 186 -15.62 -13.68 -38.34
N VAL A 187 -15.79 -13.56 -37.02
CA VAL A 187 -17.04 -13.04 -36.45
C VAL A 187 -16.88 -11.54 -36.30
N GLU A 188 -17.49 -10.82 -37.22
CA GLU A 188 -17.68 -9.38 -37.13
C GLU A 188 -18.66 -9.09 -35.98
N ASP A 189 -18.38 -8.07 -35.16
CA ASP A 189 -19.26 -7.57 -34.08
C ASP A 189 -19.42 -8.44 -32.81
N VAL A 190 -18.39 -9.16 -32.36
CA VAL A 190 -18.48 -9.78 -31.02
C VAL A 190 -18.18 -8.79 -29.92
N GLU A 191 -19.21 -8.42 -29.16
CA GLU A 191 -19.03 -7.63 -27.96
C GLU A 191 -18.13 -8.38 -26.96
N PRO A 192 -17.06 -7.74 -26.43
CA PRO A 192 -16.10 -8.36 -25.51
C PRO A 192 -16.75 -9.03 -24.28
N VAL A 193 -17.93 -8.56 -23.89
CA VAL A 193 -18.66 -9.04 -22.72
C VAL A 193 -19.30 -10.42 -22.97
N GLY A 194 -19.60 -10.79 -24.22
CA GLY A 194 -20.27 -12.05 -24.56
C GLY A 194 -19.45 -13.31 -24.25
N TRP A 195 -18.12 -13.19 -24.12
CA TRP A 195 -17.20 -14.32 -23.92
C TRP A 195 -16.93 -14.65 -22.44
N LEU A 196 -17.31 -13.75 -21.52
CA LEU A 196 -17.10 -13.91 -20.07
C LEU A 196 -17.56 -15.27 -19.52
N PRO A 197 -18.75 -15.79 -19.89
CA PRO A 197 -19.23 -17.07 -19.35
C PRO A 197 -18.42 -18.27 -19.82
N ALA A 198 -17.94 -18.26 -21.07
CA ALA A 198 -17.21 -19.37 -21.67
C ALA A 198 -15.77 -19.48 -21.18
N LEU A 199 -15.14 -18.33 -20.92
CA LEU A 199 -13.74 -18.26 -20.49
C LEU A 199 -13.57 -18.19 -18.98
N GLY A 200 -14.64 -17.86 -18.24
CA GLY A 200 -14.65 -17.71 -16.80
C GLY A 200 -13.93 -18.84 -16.04
N PRO A 201 -14.18 -20.13 -16.34
CA PRO A 201 -13.51 -21.24 -15.64
C PRO A 201 -11.99 -21.33 -15.91
N LEU A 202 -11.56 -21.18 -17.16
CA LEU A 202 -10.14 -21.20 -17.54
C LEU A 202 -9.40 -20.03 -16.89
N VAL A 203 -10.05 -18.87 -16.92
CA VAL A 203 -9.65 -17.66 -16.23
C VAL A 203 -9.46 -17.95 -14.75
N VAL A 204 -10.49 -18.43 -14.04
CA VAL A 204 -10.40 -18.73 -12.60
C VAL A 204 -9.26 -19.70 -12.28
N ALA A 205 -9.02 -20.69 -13.15
CA ALA A 205 -7.90 -21.62 -13.00
C ALA A 205 -6.53 -20.93 -13.16
N LEU A 206 -6.33 -20.11 -14.20
CA LEU A 206 -5.09 -19.34 -14.39
C LEU A 206 -4.87 -18.34 -13.25
N LEU A 207 -5.95 -17.74 -12.77
CA LEU A 207 -5.98 -16.84 -11.64
C LEU A 207 -5.59 -17.53 -10.32
N ALA A 208 -6.03 -18.78 -10.11
CA ALA A 208 -5.66 -19.61 -8.97
C ALA A 208 -4.20 -20.09 -9.03
N VAL A 209 -3.71 -20.47 -10.22
CA VAL A 209 -2.30 -20.85 -10.43
C VAL A 209 -1.39 -19.64 -10.26
N GLY A 210 -1.77 -18.49 -10.83
CA GLY A 210 -1.03 -17.23 -10.71
C GLY A 210 -0.94 -16.77 -9.25
N THR A 211 -2.04 -16.81 -8.50
CA THR A 211 -2.02 -16.49 -7.07
C THR A 211 -1.17 -17.48 -6.28
N HIS A 212 -1.26 -18.79 -6.54
CA HIS A 212 -0.41 -19.79 -5.89
C HIS A 212 1.08 -19.55 -6.17
N GLN A 213 1.46 -19.31 -7.42
CA GLN A 213 2.86 -19.05 -7.78
C GLN A 213 3.36 -17.74 -7.17
N LEU A 214 2.52 -16.72 -7.11
CA LEU A 214 2.82 -15.45 -6.45
C LEU A 214 3.08 -15.60 -4.95
N PHE A 215 2.30 -16.42 -4.25
CA PHE A 215 2.57 -16.76 -2.85
C PHE A 215 3.83 -17.64 -2.71
N SER A 216 4.19 -18.41 -3.73
CA SER A 216 5.45 -19.17 -3.74
C SER A 216 6.68 -18.29 -3.90
N PHE A 217 6.55 -17.08 -4.46
CA PHE A 217 7.62 -16.10 -4.61
C PHE A 217 7.94 -15.31 -3.33
N GLU A 218 7.45 -15.76 -2.17
CA GLU A 218 7.95 -15.27 -0.88
C GLU A 218 9.47 -15.35 -0.84
N THR A 219 10.11 -14.19 -1.01
CA THR A 219 11.55 -14.06 -0.97
C THR A 219 12.04 -14.51 0.40
N THR A 220 13.25 -15.04 0.47
CA THR A 220 13.90 -15.39 1.75
C THR A 220 13.88 -14.22 2.74
N SER A 221 14.00 -12.99 2.23
CA SER A 221 13.84 -11.72 2.96
C SER A 221 12.46 -11.61 3.63
N TYR A 222 11.36 -11.86 2.90
CA TYR A 222 10.01 -11.79 3.47
C TYR A 222 9.79 -12.83 4.57
N LYS A 223 10.27 -14.07 4.38
CA LYS A 223 10.15 -15.13 5.39
C LYS A 223 10.88 -14.77 6.70
N GLN A 224 12.05 -14.14 6.59
CA GLN A 224 12.79 -13.65 7.74
C GLN A 224 12.07 -12.50 8.47
N LEU A 225 11.42 -11.60 7.72
CA LEU A 225 10.61 -10.53 8.31
C LEU A 225 9.35 -11.08 8.99
N LEU A 226 8.71 -12.08 8.39
CA LEU A 226 7.53 -12.74 8.93
C LEU A 226 7.86 -13.50 10.22
N SER A 227 8.97 -14.25 10.25
CA SER A 227 9.39 -14.96 11.46
C SER A 227 9.76 -13.98 12.59
N ARG A 228 10.41 -12.86 12.27
CA ARG A 228 10.64 -11.77 13.24
C ARG A 228 9.32 -11.22 13.75
N PHE A 229 8.35 -10.98 12.88
CA PHE A 229 7.03 -10.48 13.27
C PHE A 229 6.28 -11.43 14.20
N GLU A 230 6.31 -12.73 13.92
CA GLU A 230 5.68 -13.77 14.72
C GLU A 230 6.32 -13.93 16.11
N ALA A 231 7.61 -13.58 16.24
CA ALA A 231 8.32 -13.61 17.52
C ALA A 231 7.95 -12.44 18.46
N ILE A 232 7.35 -11.36 17.94
CA ILE A 232 6.99 -10.18 18.75
C ILE A 232 5.69 -10.48 19.53
N PRO A 233 5.69 -10.36 20.87
CA PRO A 233 4.48 -10.61 21.66
C PRO A 233 3.34 -9.66 21.24
N ALA A 234 2.12 -10.21 21.19
CA ALA A 234 0.92 -9.42 20.92
C ALA A 234 0.83 -8.26 21.92
N PRO A 235 0.45 -7.05 21.47
CA PRO A 235 0.34 -5.92 22.38
C PRO A 235 -0.73 -6.27 23.42
N ALA A 236 -0.46 -5.96 24.69
CA ALA A 236 -1.45 -6.13 25.74
C ALA A 236 -2.71 -5.37 25.33
N VAL A 237 -3.84 -6.07 25.17
CA VAL A 237 -5.09 -5.46 24.74
C VAL A 237 -5.62 -4.61 25.92
N ILE A 238 -5.24 -3.33 25.93
CA ILE A 238 -5.71 -2.35 26.90
C ILE A 238 -7.22 -2.21 26.69
N GLY A 239 -8.02 -2.86 27.52
CA GLY A 239 -9.49 -2.80 27.45
C GLY A 239 -10.20 -4.15 27.39
N VAL A 240 -9.47 -5.25 27.20
CA VAL A 240 -9.95 -6.60 27.57
C VAL A 240 -9.00 -7.14 28.62
N SER A 241 -8.80 -6.36 29.68
CA SER A 241 -8.70 -6.99 30.99
C SER A 241 -9.98 -7.82 31.09
N ALA A 242 -9.85 -9.12 30.85
CA ALA A 242 -10.74 -10.12 31.40
C ALA A 242 -11.18 -9.56 32.74
N ALA A 243 -12.48 -9.31 32.90
CA ALA A 243 -13.06 -8.80 34.13
C ALA A 243 -12.27 -9.46 35.26
N ALA A 244 -11.42 -8.65 35.91
CA ALA A 244 -10.46 -9.17 36.84
C ALA A 244 -11.30 -9.94 37.84
N GLU A 245 -11.20 -11.27 37.78
CA GLU A 245 -11.75 -12.15 38.78
C GLU A 245 -11.18 -11.59 40.07
N ALA A 246 -12.07 -10.98 40.86
CA ALA A 246 -11.71 -10.01 41.88
C ALA A 246 -10.77 -10.69 42.87
N GLN A 247 -9.47 -10.54 42.62
CA GLN A 247 -8.45 -11.07 43.48
C GLN A 247 -8.55 -10.24 44.77
N PRO A 248 -8.92 -10.84 45.90
CA PRO A 248 -9.16 -10.11 47.14
C PRO A 248 -7.94 -9.25 47.45
N ALA A 249 -8.18 -7.95 47.68
CA ALA A 249 -7.12 -6.99 47.93
C ALA A 249 -6.18 -7.50 49.03
N PRO A 250 -4.88 -7.70 48.75
CA PRO A 250 -3.92 -7.96 49.81
C PRO A 250 -3.84 -6.76 50.75
N ALA A 251 -3.76 -7.06 52.05
CA ALA A 251 -3.75 -6.08 53.13
C ALA A 251 -2.68 -4.99 52.91
N PRO A 252 -2.96 -3.73 53.31
CA PRO A 252 -2.10 -2.59 53.04
C PRO A 252 -0.69 -2.79 53.63
N PRO A 253 0.38 -2.71 52.82
CA PRO A 253 1.74 -2.73 53.32
C PRO A 253 2.08 -1.43 54.06
N PRO A 254 2.94 -1.49 55.09
CA PRO A 254 3.33 -0.32 55.88
C PRO A 254 4.09 0.71 55.05
N ALA A 255 3.80 1.98 55.33
CA ALA A 255 4.27 3.16 54.63
C ALA A 255 5.79 3.17 54.38
N ALA A 256 6.19 2.95 53.11
CA ALA A 256 7.55 3.11 52.64
C ALA A 256 7.80 4.54 52.16
N ARG A 257 8.94 5.09 52.57
CA ARG A 257 9.36 6.48 52.43
C ARG A 257 9.51 6.91 50.97
N ALA A 258 9.15 8.16 50.71
CA ALA A 258 9.29 8.84 49.43
C ALA A 258 10.76 8.92 48.97
N PRO A 259 11.11 8.46 47.75
CA PRO A 259 12.38 8.80 47.13
C PRO A 259 12.33 10.23 46.59
N ALA A 260 13.17 11.08 47.17
CA ALA A 260 13.48 12.41 46.66
C ALA A 260 14.43 12.27 45.45
N GLY A 261 14.03 12.81 44.30
CA GLY A 261 14.85 12.82 43.09
C GLY A 261 14.10 13.40 41.91
N THR A 262 13.94 14.72 41.89
CA THR A 262 13.45 15.46 40.71
C THR A 262 14.55 15.52 39.66
N THR A 263 14.62 14.52 38.77
CA THR A 263 15.41 14.62 37.54
C THR A 263 14.79 15.64 36.61
N GLU A 264 15.50 16.74 36.40
CA GLU A 264 15.11 17.85 35.55
C GLU A 264 14.95 17.35 34.10
N ARG A 265 13.71 17.41 33.57
CA ARG A 265 13.37 16.88 32.25
C ARG A 265 13.92 17.81 31.17
N ARG A 266 14.80 17.33 30.31
CA ARG A 266 15.32 18.07 29.14
C ARG A 266 14.53 17.71 27.87
N PHE A 267 14.42 18.68 26.96
CA PHE A 267 13.80 18.53 25.65
C PHE A 267 14.80 18.97 24.56
N CYS A 268 14.82 18.27 23.42
CA CYS A 268 15.67 18.59 22.29
C CYS A 268 15.28 19.95 21.69
N SER A 269 16.25 20.83 21.49
CA SER A 269 16.03 22.18 20.93
C SER A 269 15.63 22.18 19.46
N HIS A 270 15.93 21.11 18.71
CA HIS A 270 15.59 21.03 17.28
C HIS A 270 14.18 20.47 17.05
N CYS A 271 13.82 19.37 17.70
CA CYS A 271 12.57 18.66 17.41
C CYS A 271 11.57 18.61 18.57
N GLY A 272 11.95 19.06 19.77
CA GLY A 272 11.09 19.05 20.95
C GLY A 272 10.92 17.67 21.61
N ALA A 273 11.58 16.62 21.12
CA ALA A 273 11.53 15.30 21.74
C ALA A 273 12.15 15.33 23.15
N ARG A 274 11.61 14.51 24.06
CA ARG A 274 12.17 14.34 25.41
C ARG A 274 13.50 13.60 25.32
N VAL A 275 14.49 14.02 26.11
CA VAL A 275 15.86 13.46 26.08
C VAL A 275 16.34 13.17 27.50
N GLU A 276 17.06 12.08 27.70
CA GLU A 276 17.61 11.73 29.01
C GLU A 276 18.85 12.59 29.32
N ALA A 277 19.21 12.70 30.60
CA ALA A 277 20.25 13.64 31.04
C ALA A 277 21.64 13.30 30.47
N ASP A 278 21.86 12.03 30.12
CA ASP A 278 23.15 11.47 29.71
C ASP A 278 23.25 11.25 28.19
N ASP A 279 22.21 11.59 27.43
CA ASP A 279 22.19 11.44 25.98
C ASP A 279 23.12 12.48 25.31
N VAL A 280 23.95 12.03 24.37
CA VAL A 280 24.82 12.91 23.54
C VAL A 280 24.13 13.33 22.24
N PHE A 281 23.16 12.55 21.78
CA PHE A 281 22.41 12.75 20.54
C PHE A 281 20.91 12.54 20.79
N CYS A 282 20.07 13.29 20.08
CA CYS A 282 18.63 13.05 20.13
C CYS A 282 18.26 11.78 19.34
N SER A 283 17.69 10.77 20.01
CA SER A 283 17.22 9.53 19.38
C SER A 283 16.16 9.75 18.29
N SER A 284 15.42 10.86 18.35
CA SER A 284 14.33 11.14 17.41
C SER A 284 14.78 11.84 16.12
N CYS A 285 15.74 12.78 16.19
CA CYS A 285 16.19 13.55 15.01
C CYS A 285 17.67 13.36 14.64
N GLY A 286 18.49 12.75 15.50
CA GLY A 286 19.92 12.53 15.27
C GLY A 286 20.81 13.76 15.51
N GLU A 287 20.25 14.90 15.90
CA GLU A 287 21.03 16.12 16.18
C GLU A 287 21.83 15.98 17.48
N GLY A 288 23.06 16.49 17.49
CA GLY A 288 23.93 16.50 18.68
C GLY A 288 23.41 17.43 19.78
N LEU A 289 23.24 16.91 20.99
CA LEU A 289 22.84 17.71 22.14
C LEU A 289 24.08 18.46 22.64
N ARG A 290 24.19 19.74 22.33
CA ARG A 290 25.28 20.58 22.88
C ARG A 290 25.10 20.68 24.39
N SER A 291 25.98 20.03 25.16
CA SER A 291 26.10 20.23 26.60
C SER A 291 26.43 21.71 26.84
N ARG A 292 25.53 22.45 27.50
CA ARG A 292 25.87 23.75 28.07
C ARG A 292 26.66 23.56 29.35
#